data_AF-A0A2W4YW56-F1
#
_entry.id   AF-A0A2W4YW56-F1
#
_cell.length_a   1.000
_cell.length_b   1.000
_cell.length_c   1.000
_cell.angle_alpha   90.00
_cell.angle_beta   90.00
_cell.angle_gamma   90.00
#
_symmetry.space_group_name_H-M   'P 1'
#
loop_
_entity.id
_entity.type
_entity.pdbx_description
1 polymer ?
#
loop_
_entity_poly.entity_id
_entity_poly.type
_entity_poly.pdbx_seq_one_letter_code
_entity_poly.pdbx_strand_id
1 'polypeptide(L)'
;MAVALTIAVQPTQSAQAEPPATYQIAQAGAADAAPVAVLVRFRGAGPIARSQARAAAGQTQAAQREVEAQLRRQTAFAGLCFDRFTVGGAEIVLRTCEPVAASDRARVQQNWLTRLRAMRAVEYADANAAATQGRAG
;
A
#
# COMPACT_ATOMS: atom_id res chain seq x y z
N MET A 1 31.15 70.83 -7.74
CA MET A 1 29.94 70.00 -7.75
C MET A 1 30.40 68.56 -7.49
N ALA A 2 30.36 68.08 -6.24
CA ALA A 2 29.28 67.27 -5.61
C ALA A 2 29.20 65.86 -6.27
N VAL A 3 29.26 64.70 -5.60
CA VAL A 3 28.90 64.28 -4.23
C VAL A 3 29.77 63.06 -3.82
N ALA A 4 30.22 62.97 -2.56
CA ALA A 4 30.81 61.77 -1.98
C ALA A 4 29.74 60.98 -1.22
N LEU A 5 29.57 59.69 -1.54
CA LEU A 5 28.63 58.80 -0.87
C LEU A 5 29.30 58.11 0.33
N THR A 6 28.77 58.38 1.52
CA THR A 6 28.99 57.62 2.75
C THR A 6 28.12 56.38 2.75
N ILE A 7 28.71 55.20 2.98
CA ILE A 7 27.95 53.98 3.30
C ILE A 7 28.47 53.47 4.64
N ALA A 8 27.74 53.83 5.70
CA ALA A 8 27.79 53.15 6.97
C ALA A 8 26.89 51.91 6.88
N VAL A 9 27.48 50.71 6.92
CA VAL A 9 26.73 49.46 7.10
C VAL A 9 27.43 48.66 8.18
N GLN A 10 26.83 48.65 9.37
CA GLN A 10 26.79 47.46 10.20
C GLN A 10 25.31 47.20 10.49
N PRO A 11 24.87 45.94 10.34
CA PRO A 11 24.15 45.35 11.44
C PRO A 11 24.65 43.93 11.75
N THR A 12 25.14 43.82 12.98
CA THR A 12 24.68 42.86 13.99
C THR A 12 24.34 41.45 13.50
N GLN A 13 25.33 40.59 13.70
CA GLN A 13 25.29 39.14 13.79
C GLN A 13 23.95 38.62 14.35
N SER A 14 23.13 38.03 13.48
CA SER A 14 21.99 37.23 13.89
C SER A 14 22.50 36.03 14.67
N ALA A 15 22.14 35.95 15.95
CA ALA A 15 22.29 34.73 16.74
C ALA A 15 21.54 33.60 16.03
N GLN A 16 22.29 32.68 15.44
CA GLN A 16 21.77 31.43 14.91
C GLN A 16 21.40 30.57 16.11
N ALA A 17 20.13 30.64 16.52
CA ALA A 17 19.55 29.61 17.36
C ALA A 17 19.51 28.31 16.54
N GLU A 18 20.42 27.39 16.83
CA GLU A 18 20.36 26.01 16.36
C GLU A 18 18.98 25.43 16.72
N PRO A 19 18.16 24.98 15.75
CA PRO A 19 16.98 24.20 16.09
C PRO A 19 17.44 22.84 16.65
N PRO A 20 16.83 22.34 17.73
CA PRO A 20 17.22 21.08 18.34
C PRO A 20 17.02 19.94 17.35
N ALA A 21 18.13 19.24 17.04
CA ALA A 21 18.21 18.04 16.22
C ALA A 21 17.60 16.81 16.92
N THR A 22 16.36 16.91 17.39
CA THR A 22 15.66 15.83 18.13
C THR A 22 14.52 15.16 17.36
N TYR A 23 14.27 15.51 16.09
CA TYR A 23 13.19 14.90 15.31
C TYR A 23 13.63 13.86 14.26
N GLN A 24 14.93 13.62 14.07
CA GLN A 24 15.41 12.86 12.91
C GLN A 24 15.54 11.34 13.12
N ILE A 25 15.31 10.83 14.34
CA ILE A 25 15.43 9.39 14.64
C ILE A 25 14.10 8.63 14.42
N ALA A 26 12.96 9.32 14.38
CA ALA A 26 11.66 8.67 14.15
C ALA A 26 11.35 8.39 12.66
N GLN A 27 12.07 9.03 11.73
CA GLN A 27 11.74 8.97 10.29
C GLN A 27 12.45 7.84 9.53
N ALA A 28 13.53 7.27 10.08
CA ALA A 28 14.30 6.22 9.39
C ALA A 28 13.53 4.88 9.27
N GLY A 29 12.61 4.58 10.20
CA GLY A 29 11.79 3.36 10.14
C GLY A 29 10.48 3.51 9.35
N ALA A 30 9.94 4.72 9.25
CA ALA A 30 8.70 5.01 8.53
C ALA A 30 8.90 5.16 7.01
N ALA A 31 10.12 5.48 6.57
CA ALA A 31 10.46 5.68 5.16
C ALA A 31 10.25 4.43 4.29
N ASP A 32 10.32 3.23 4.88
CA ASP A 32 10.20 1.95 4.19
C ASP A 32 8.91 1.19 4.49
N ALA A 33 7.83 1.88 4.86
CA ALA A 33 6.52 1.25 5.00
C ALA A 33 5.82 1.14 3.62
N ALA A 34 5.34 -0.06 3.28
CA ALA A 34 4.57 -0.29 2.06
C ALA A 34 3.50 -1.36 2.27
N PRO A 35 2.34 -1.26 1.59
CA PRO A 35 1.36 -2.32 1.60
C PRO A 35 1.95 -3.64 1.08
N VAL A 36 1.57 -4.75 1.69
CA VAL A 36 1.93 -6.10 1.23
C VAL A 36 0.82 -6.60 0.33
N ALA A 37 1.16 -7.01 -0.90
CA ALA A 37 0.19 -7.53 -1.86
C ALA A 37 0.31 -9.05 -2.03
N VAL A 38 -0.84 -9.69 -2.24
CA VAL A 38 -1.01 -11.10 -2.54
C VAL A 38 -1.98 -11.26 -3.71
N LEU A 39 -1.72 -12.24 -4.55
CA LEU A 39 -2.57 -12.62 -5.68
C LEU A 39 -3.53 -13.72 -5.23
N VAL A 40 -4.82 -13.59 -5.52
CA VAL A 40 -5.87 -14.51 -5.05
C VAL A 40 -6.85 -14.85 -6.17
N ARG A 41 -7.15 -16.14 -6.35
CA ARG A 41 -8.27 -16.63 -7.15
C ARG A 41 -9.34 -17.21 -6.23
N PHE A 42 -10.56 -16.70 -6.32
CA PHE A 42 -11.70 -17.28 -5.64
C PHE A 42 -12.40 -18.28 -6.55
N ARG A 43 -12.98 -19.33 -5.96
CA ARG A 43 -13.77 -20.35 -6.66
C ARG A 43 -15.20 -20.44 -6.17
N GLY A 44 -15.98 -21.19 -6.93
CA GLY A 44 -17.38 -21.48 -6.63
C GLY A 44 -18.30 -20.31 -6.96
N ALA A 45 -19.49 -20.32 -6.35
CA ALA A 45 -20.56 -19.36 -6.66
C ALA A 45 -20.67 -18.22 -5.63
N GLY A 46 -19.66 -18.00 -4.79
CA GLY A 46 -19.67 -16.97 -3.74
C GLY A 46 -19.68 -15.53 -4.29
N PRO A 47 -20.03 -14.53 -3.47
CA PRO A 47 -20.14 -13.14 -3.92
C PRO A 47 -18.89 -12.59 -4.61
N ILE A 48 -17.70 -12.86 -4.06
CA ILE A 48 -16.42 -12.40 -4.62
C ILE A 48 -16.13 -13.09 -5.96
N ALA A 49 -16.31 -14.41 -6.06
CA ALA A 49 -16.10 -15.16 -7.31
C ALA A 49 -17.04 -14.68 -8.43
N ARG A 50 -18.31 -14.34 -8.11
CA ARG A 50 -19.23 -13.73 -9.09
C ARG A 50 -18.77 -12.35 -9.55
N SER A 51 -18.16 -11.55 -8.66
CA SER A 51 -17.56 -10.28 -9.07
C SER A 51 -16.32 -10.47 -9.95
N GLN A 52 -15.50 -11.52 -9.72
CA GLN A 52 -14.40 -11.86 -10.65
C GLN A 52 -14.92 -12.21 -12.05
N ALA A 53 -15.97 -13.03 -12.14
CA ALA A 53 -16.59 -13.35 -13.43
C ALA A 53 -17.11 -12.11 -14.16
N ARG A 54 -17.67 -11.14 -13.43
CA ARG A 54 -18.09 -9.84 -14.00
C ARG A 54 -16.92 -8.98 -14.45
N ALA A 55 -15.82 -8.96 -13.68
CA ALA A 55 -14.61 -8.26 -14.08
C ALA A 55 -14.01 -8.86 -15.36
N ALA A 56 -14.00 -10.20 -15.48
CA ALA A 56 -13.58 -10.91 -16.69
C ALA A 56 -14.48 -10.59 -17.91
N ALA A 57 -15.77 -10.31 -17.68
CA ALA A 57 -16.72 -9.84 -18.69
C ALA A 57 -16.63 -8.32 -19.00
N GLY A 58 -15.61 -7.62 -18.49
CA GLY A 58 -15.38 -6.19 -18.73
C GLY A 58 -16.12 -5.24 -17.78
N GLN A 59 -16.90 -5.75 -16.82
CA GLN A 59 -17.67 -4.93 -15.87
C GLN A 59 -16.82 -4.57 -14.62
N THR A 60 -15.60 -4.11 -14.84
CA THR A 60 -14.56 -3.97 -13.80
C THR A 60 -14.95 -3.03 -12.67
N GLN A 61 -15.53 -1.86 -12.97
CA GLN A 61 -15.87 -0.86 -11.96
C GLN A 61 -16.99 -1.34 -11.01
N ALA A 62 -18.03 -1.99 -11.55
CA ALA A 62 -19.10 -2.56 -10.74
C ALA A 62 -18.58 -3.72 -9.89
N ALA A 63 -17.81 -4.62 -10.51
CA ALA A 63 -17.18 -5.74 -9.83
C ALA A 63 -16.27 -5.29 -8.68
N GLN A 64 -15.45 -4.25 -8.89
CA GLN A 64 -14.57 -3.68 -7.86
C GLN A 64 -15.37 -3.25 -6.63
N ARG A 65 -16.40 -2.41 -6.81
CA ARG A 65 -17.21 -1.90 -5.68
C ARG A 65 -17.82 -3.03 -4.86
N GLU A 66 -18.26 -4.08 -5.53
CA GLU A 66 -18.80 -5.25 -4.86
C GLU A 66 -17.73 -6.04 -4.12
N VAL A 67 -16.55 -6.29 -4.72
CA VAL A 67 -15.45 -6.96 -4.03
C VAL A 67 -15.07 -6.18 -2.78
N GLU A 68 -14.88 -4.86 -2.88
CA GLU A 68 -14.58 -3.99 -1.75
C GLU A 68 -15.65 -4.06 -0.65
N ALA A 69 -16.94 -4.10 -1.02
CA ALA A 69 -18.02 -4.25 -0.06
C ALA A 69 -18.01 -5.63 0.61
N GLN A 70 -17.72 -6.70 -0.14
CA GLN A 70 -17.65 -8.06 0.39
C GLN A 70 -16.43 -8.29 1.27
N LEU A 71 -15.28 -7.68 0.96
CA LEU A 71 -14.09 -7.73 1.80
C LEU A 71 -14.35 -7.03 3.14
N ARG A 72 -14.99 -5.85 3.13
CA ARG A 72 -15.34 -5.10 4.34
C ARG A 72 -16.33 -5.85 5.25
N ARG A 73 -17.26 -6.62 4.68
CA ARG A 73 -18.29 -7.36 5.44
C ARG A 73 -17.76 -8.62 6.12
N GLN A 74 -16.66 -9.18 5.63
CA GLN A 74 -16.17 -10.49 6.06
C GLN A 74 -14.94 -10.32 6.94
N THR A 75 -15.08 -10.65 8.22
CA THR A 75 -14.00 -10.55 9.22
C THR A 75 -12.77 -11.38 8.86
N ALA A 76 -12.94 -12.46 8.09
CA ALA A 76 -11.84 -13.27 7.58
C ALA A 76 -10.85 -12.49 6.68
N PHE A 77 -11.30 -11.39 6.07
CA PHE A 77 -10.48 -10.50 5.24
C PHE A 77 -10.18 -9.16 5.92
N ALA A 78 -10.47 -9.01 7.22
CA ALA A 78 -10.19 -7.77 7.94
C ALA A 78 -8.70 -7.41 7.86
N GLY A 79 -8.40 -6.22 7.32
CA GLY A 79 -7.04 -5.76 7.05
C GLY A 79 -6.56 -5.97 5.61
N LEU A 80 -7.35 -6.61 4.74
CA LEU A 80 -7.11 -6.66 3.30
C LEU A 80 -8.07 -5.72 2.55
N CYS A 81 -7.50 -5.01 1.59
CA CYS A 81 -8.17 -4.09 0.69
C CYS A 81 -7.99 -4.57 -0.75
N PHE A 82 -9.00 -4.30 -1.58
CA PHE A 82 -8.89 -4.52 -3.02
C PHE A 82 -7.82 -3.59 -3.60
N ASP A 83 -6.95 -4.13 -4.44
CA ASP A 83 -5.99 -3.35 -5.21
C ASP A 83 -6.42 -3.25 -6.68
N ARG A 84 -6.49 -4.39 -7.36
CA ARG A 84 -6.86 -4.47 -8.78
C ARG A 84 -7.29 -5.88 -9.17
N PHE A 85 -7.94 -5.99 -10.32
CA PHE A 85 -8.05 -7.26 -11.05
C PHE A 85 -6.78 -7.50 -11.87
N THR A 86 -6.38 -8.77 -12.05
CA THR A 86 -5.34 -9.11 -13.03
C THR A 86 -5.87 -9.04 -14.46
N VAL A 87 -4.95 -9.11 -15.43
CA VAL A 87 -5.31 -9.18 -16.85
C VAL A 87 -6.18 -10.41 -17.07
N GLY A 88 -7.37 -10.21 -17.65
CA GLY A 88 -8.37 -11.26 -17.83
C GLY A 88 -9.33 -11.48 -16.63
N GLY A 89 -9.14 -10.77 -15.52
CA GLY A 89 -10.09 -10.75 -14.39
C GLY A 89 -10.19 -12.05 -13.58
N ALA A 90 -9.39 -13.07 -13.91
CA ALA A 90 -9.42 -14.37 -13.27
C ALA A 90 -8.90 -14.34 -11.82
N GLU A 91 -8.07 -13.35 -11.47
CA GLU A 91 -7.49 -13.19 -10.14
C GLU A 91 -7.66 -11.75 -9.66
N ILE A 92 -7.57 -11.59 -8.35
CA ILE A 92 -7.59 -10.30 -7.67
C ILE A 92 -6.26 -10.13 -6.95
N VAL A 93 -5.68 -8.94 -7.07
CA VAL A 93 -4.62 -8.50 -6.15
C VAL A 93 -5.30 -7.90 -4.93
N LEU A 94 -5.04 -8.49 -3.77
CA LEU A 94 -5.39 -7.93 -2.47
C LEU A 94 -4.12 -7.38 -1.83
N ARG A 95 -4.24 -6.26 -1.13
CA ARG A 95 -3.13 -5.69 -0.36
C ARG A 95 -3.54 -5.42 1.08
N THR A 96 -2.59 -5.32 1.99
CA THR A 96 -2.88 -4.78 3.33
C THR A 96 -3.44 -3.37 3.20
N CYS A 97 -4.49 -3.06 3.95
CA CYS A 97 -5.08 -1.72 3.94
C CYS A 97 -4.09 -0.69 4.50
N GLU A 98 -3.33 -1.07 5.51
CA GLU A 98 -2.27 -0.25 6.10
C GLU A 98 -0.89 -0.64 5.55
N PRO A 99 0.03 0.33 5.43
CA PRO A 99 1.43 0.06 5.13
C PRO A 99 2.08 -0.83 6.19
N VAL A 100 2.95 -1.74 5.76
CA VAL A 100 3.72 -2.63 6.64
C VAL A 100 5.19 -2.27 6.55
N ALA A 101 5.85 -2.15 7.71
CA ALA A 101 7.28 -1.91 7.80
C ALA A 101 8.07 -3.00 7.06
N ALA A 102 9.15 -2.63 6.37
CA ALA A 102 9.96 -3.56 5.57
C ALA A 102 10.37 -4.84 6.32
N SER A 103 10.76 -4.70 7.60
CA SER A 103 11.13 -5.81 8.49
C SER A 103 10.02 -6.83 8.72
N ASP A 104 8.76 -6.43 8.59
CA ASP A 104 7.60 -7.27 8.90
C ASP A 104 6.91 -7.84 7.66
N ARG A 105 7.25 -7.37 6.46
CA ARG A 105 6.53 -7.70 5.22
C ARG A 105 6.48 -9.20 4.95
N ALA A 106 7.61 -9.90 5.07
CA ALA A 106 7.68 -11.34 4.82
C ALA A 106 6.77 -12.13 5.77
N ARG A 107 6.78 -11.75 7.07
CA ARG A 107 5.93 -12.38 8.08
C ARG A 107 4.45 -12.12 7.81
N VAL A 108 4.08 -10.87 7.51
CA VAL A 108 2.70 -10.49 7.21
C VAL A 108 2.20 -11.19 5.93
N GLN A 109 3.03 -11.26 4.88
CA GLN A 109 2.70 -11.94 3.63
C GLN A 109 2.45 -13.43 3.89
N GLN A 110 3.36 -14.12 4.59
CA GLN A 110 3.23 -15.55 4.88
C GLN A 110 1.98 -15.86 5.72
N ASN A 111 1.67 -15.01 6.70
CA ASN A 111 0.46 -15.15 7.51
C ASN A 111 -0.80 -15.03 6.65
N TRP A 112 -0.85 -14.06 5.75
CA TRP A 112 -1.98 -13.90 4.83
C TRP A 112 -2.10 -15.07 3.85
N LEU A 113 -1.00 -15.52 3.24
CA LEU A 113 -1.01 -16.67 2.34
C LEU A 113 -1.51 -17.93 3.05
N THR A 114 -1.01 -18.19 4.26
CA THR A 114 -1.45 -19.34 5.07
C THR A 114 -2.95 -19.28 5.35
N ARG A 115 -3.44 -18.11 5.79
CA ARG A 115 -4.86 -17.91 6.07
C ARG A 115 -5.74 -18.06 4.83
N LEU A 116 -5.36 -17.43 3.71
CA LEU A 116 -6.12 -17.46 2.46
C LEU A 116 -6.18 -18.88 1.89
N ARG A 117 -5.06 -19.61 1.88
CA ARG A 117 -5.00 -21.01 1.40
C ARG A 117 -5.87 -21.96 2.22
N ALA A 118 -6.10 -21.65 3.50
CA ALA A 118 -7.00 -22.42 4.35
C ALA A 118 -8.49 -22.16 4.08
N MET A 119 -8.85 -21.11 3.33
CA MET A 119 -10.25 -20.78 3.05
C MET A 119 -10.82 -21.63 1.92
N ARG A 120 -11.98 -22.26 2.15
CA ARG A 120 -12.64 -23.09 1.12
C ARG A 120 -13.00 -22.31 -0.16
N ALA A 121 -13.29 -21.02 -0.02
CA ALA A 121 -13.65 -20.13 -1.13
C ALA A 121 -12.46 -19.67 -1.99
N VAL A 122 -11.23 -19.88 -1.51
CA VAL A 122 -10.01 -19.56 -2.24
C VAL A 122 -9.54 -20.83 -2.95
N GLU A 123 -9.26 -20.70 -4.24
CA GLU A 123 -8.67 -21.78 -5.03
C GLU A 123 -7.16 -21.70 -5.04
N TYR A 124 -6.64 -20.48 -5.12
CA TYR A 124 -5.23 -20.18 -5.25
C TYR A 124 -4.92 -18.87 -4.55
N ALA A 125 -3.79 -18.83 -3.84
CA ALA A 125 -3.23 -17.61 -3.27
C ALA A 125 -1.71 -17.68 -3.27
N ASP A 126 -1.05 -16.61 -3.74
CA ASP A 126 0.40 -16.53 -3.78
C ASP A 126 0.94 -15.11 -3.63
N ALA A 127 2.25 -14.99 -3.40
CA ALA A 127 2.94 -13.71 -3.37
C ALA A 127 2.79 -13.01 -4.73
N ASN A 128 2.45 -11.71 -4.72
CA ASN A 128 2.43 -10.94 -5.95
C ASN A 128 3.86 -10.53 -6.32
N ALA A 129 4.50 -11.27 -7.23
CA ALA A 129 5.86 -11.01 -7.68
C ALA A 129 6.07 -9.56 -8.18
N ALA A 130 5.06 -8.97 -8.82
CA ALA A 130 5.11 -7.58 -9.28
C ALA A 130 5.14 -6.55 -8.14
N ALA A 131 4.62 -6.90 -6.96
CA ALA A 131 4.70 -6.06 -5.77
C ALA A 131 6.07 -6.17 -5.08
N THR A 132 6.73 -7.32 -5.18
CA THR A 132 8.08 -7.55 -4.63
C THR A 132 9.16 -6.77 -5.41
N GLN A 133 8.94 -6.51 -6.69
CA GLN A 133 9.86 -5.75 -7.56
C GLN A 133 9.68 -4.23 -7.47
N GLY A 134 8.60 -3.76 -6.83
CA GLY A 134 8.34 -2.33 -6.63
C GLY A 134 9.17 -1.76 -5.48
N ARG A 135 10.38 -1.28 -5.82
CA ARG A 135 11.35 -0.48 -5.04
C ARG A 135 12.73 -1.15 -4.93
N ALA A 136 13.36 -1.37 -6.07
CA ALA A 136 14.78 -1.09 -6.22
C ALA A 136 14.84 0.11 -7.19
N GLY A 137 14.90 1.31 -6.63
CA GLY A 137 15.26 2.54 -7.34
C GLY A 137 16.73 2.82 -7.08
#